data_AF-A0A165I6C3-F1
#
_entry.id   AF-A0A165I6C3-F1
#
_cell.length_a   1.000
_cell.length_b   1.000
_cell.length_c   1.000
_cell.angle_alpha   90.00
_cell.angle_beta   90.00
_cell.angle_gamma   90.00
#
_symmetry.space_group_name_H-M   'P 1'
#
loop_
_entity.id
_entity.type
_entity.pdbx_description
1 polymer ?
#
loop_
_entity_poly.entity_id
_entity_poly.type
_entity_poly.pdbx_seq_one_letter_code
_entity_poly.pdbx_strand_id
1 'polypeptide(L)'
;MAELLIIVGVSALIITTLGLMHEAGSRGHSSLFFLVPLVSLGQVQSHWEYYRWWALGRVAAVLTTAVGIGLFVVTGGSLAGDASVQPVSSQSGQVLRGEKKASSTAFVSSEESALLVVARQGKRLTGRLHGETFRYDRVALIDGVMTLSQGEGFLADLEVRILLGWNPEDITERRTLIVGPSDEDGPVVHLSWKPKNQDYPETRIFDGGYRMELALAPLDTGQLSGSLVLVMPDSFKSYLAGDFTAHTNHLRYRNGQVDLYFDHEDTLAYVAEEFLRTQFPEGAVSTIEARHVTLRRTENSGQVMAVVELSNGAVQERTVRLEKSDVGWAVVAGSMETRVTTPAKEGGLELVTPSAEKPAEPERAAPEPIMQTFPELVAYENQSVVLETTGGRTLEGVLRKVDGDRLWLVMNVGSGNVERSVGADELQSLTLSSGQRVRLTVPGGDQSAADEPADSPSTPSQAVESAPAEPAEPAAVANSELKALLGKNVTIEANEGPSRTGILQAVADDHLTLSVPLGAGNMEYFYDIDSIRHIEATR
;
A
#
# COMPACT_ATOMS: atom_id res chain seq x y z
N MET A 1 4.88 34.30 23.58
CA MET A 1 4.29 35.55 24.12
C MET A 1 3.96 36.54 23.01
N ALA A 2 4.92 36.93 22.14
CA ALA A 2 4.66 37.85 21.01
C ALA A 2 3.61 37.30 20.03
N GLU A 3 3.72 36.03 19.63
CA GLU A 3 2.76 35.37 18.72
C GLU A 3 1.34 35.32 19.29
N LEU A 4 1.19 35.03 20.59
CA LEU A 4 -0.12 35.05 21.25
C LEU A 4 -0.75 36.44 21.24
N LEU A 5 0.04 37.51 21.42
CA LEU A 5 -0.46 38.89 21.34
C LEU A 5 -0.89 39.26 19.91
N ILE A 6 -0.17 38.75 18.89
CA ILE A 6 -0.57 38.94 17.48
C ILE A 6 -1.89 38.21 17.22
N ILE A 7 -2.01 36.94 17.62
CA ILE A 7 -3.23 36.14 17.40
C ILE A 7 -4.42 36.74 18.12
N VAL A 8 -4.27 37.13 19.39
CA VAL A 8 -5.33 37.79 20.19
C VAL A 8 -5.70 39.14 19.58
N GLY A 9 -4.71 39.93 19.16
CA GLY A 9 -4.93 41.23 18.52
C GLY A 9 -5.70 41.12 17.21
N VAL A 10 -5.29 40.21 16.31
CA VAL A 10 -5.95 39.97 15.01
C VAL A 10 -7.36 39.42 15.21
N SER A 11 -7.54 38.47 16.15
CA SER A 11 -8.86 37.90 16.46
C SER A 11 -9.82 38.97 17.00
N ALA A 12 -9.35 39.80 17.93
CA ALA A 12 -10.13 40.92 18.44
C ALA A 12 -10.46 41.96 17.35
N LEU A 13 -9.55 42.17 16.39
CA LEU A 13 -9.76 43.07 15.27
C LEU A 13 -10.85 42.56 14.32
N ILE A 14 -10.89 41.25 14.06
CA ILE A 14 -11.94 40.61 13.26
C ILE A 14 -13.28 40.72 13.97
N ILE A 15 -13.34 40.32 15.25
CA ILE A 15 -14.59 40.34 16.05
C ILE A 15 -15.16 41.76 16.14
N THR A 16 -14.32 42.76 16.40
CA THR A 16 -14.76 44.15 16.50
C THR A 16 -15.18 44.74 15.15
N THR A 17 -14.57 44.30 14.06
CA THR A 17 -14.99 44.68 12.70
C THR A 17 -16.33 44.05 12.33
N LEU A 18 -16.56 42.78 12.66
CA LEU A 18 -17.86 42.13 12.48
C LEU A 18 -18.95 42.78 13.35
N GLY A 19 -18.61 43.16 14.59
CA GLY A 19 -19.52 43.89 15.48
C GLY A 19 -19.95 45.24 14.90
N LEU A 20 -19.01 46.01 14.31
CA LEU A 20 -19.33 47.24 13.60
C LEU A 20 -20.21 47.01 12.37
N MET A 21 -19.93 45.96 11.59
CA MET A 21 -20.72 45.61 10.41
C MET A 21 -22.14 45.18 10.77
N HIS A 22 -22.30 44.40 11.85
CA HIS A 22 -23.61 43.95 12.33
C HIS A 22 -24.45 45.14 12.84
N GLU A 23 -23.85 46.02 13.64
CA GLU A 23 -24.51 47.21 14.16
C GLU A 23 -24.82 48.25 13.07
N ALA A 24 -24.03 48.29 12.00
CA ALA A 24 -24.33 49.10 10.82
C ALA A 24 -25.51 48.51 10.01
N GLY A 25 -25.50 47.20 9.79
CA GLY A 25 -26.54 46.49 9.06
C GLY A 25 -27.90 46.54 9.74
N SER A 26 -27.95 46.39 11.07
CA SER A 26 -29.20 46.46 11.85
C SER A 26 -29.86 47.84 11.81
N ARG A 27 -29.11 48.89 11.43
CA ARG A 27 -29.55 50.29 11.40
C ARG A 27 -29.67 50.86 9.99
N GLY A 28 -29.51 50.02 8.96
CA GLY A 28 -29.61 50.43 7.56
C GLY A 28 -28.43 51.25 7.04
N HIS A 29 -27.31 51.28 7.78
CA HIS A 29 -26.08 51.89 7.32
C HIS A 29 -25.24 50.90 6.51
N SER A 30 -24.40 51.39 5.60
CA SER A 30 -23.55 50.52 4.78
C SER A 30 -22.48 49.85 5.64
N SER A 31 -22.55 48.52 5.75
CA SER A 31 -21.60 47.68 6.49
C SER A 31 -20.26 47.54 5.79
N LEU A 32 -20.23 47.70 4.46
CA LEU A 32 -19.03 47.57 3.63
C LEU A 32 -17.97 48.64 3.95
N PHE A 33 -18.38 49.80 4.46
CA PHE A 33 -17.44 50.87 4.82
C PHE A 33 -16.47 50.47 5.95
N PHE A 34 -16.82 49.47 6.77
CA PHE A 34 -15.97 49.02 7.87
C PHE A 34 -14.86 48.03 7.45
N LEU A 35 -14.96 47.45 6.25
CA LEU A 35 -13.95 46.56 5.67
C LEU A 35 -12.72 47.34 5.19
N VAL A 36 -12.90 48.57 4.71
CA VAL A 36 -11.79 49.40 4.23
C VAL A 36 -11.32 50.32 5.37
N PRO A 37 -10.04 50.23 5.78
CA PRO A 37 -9.52 51.09 6.84
C PRO A 37 -9.65 52.56 6.47
N LEU A 38 -9.97 53.41 7.46
CA LEU A 38 -10.16 54.87 7.35
C LEU A 38 -11.43 55.34 6.61
N VAL A 39 -12.06 54.51 5.78
CA VAL A 39 -13.30 54.90 5.07
C VAL A 39 -14.50 54.98 6.02
N SER A 40 -14.53 54.14 7.06
CA SER A 40 -15.58 54.19 8.10
C SER A 40 -15.46 55.37 9.07
N LEU A 41 -14.41 56.19 9.00
CA LEU A 41 -14.12 57.21 10.03
C LEU A 41 -15.22 58.28 10.11
N GLY A 42 -15.71 58.76 8.95
CA GLY A 42 -16.80 59.74 8.89
C GLY A 42 -18.13 59.19 9.42
N GLN A 43 -18.40 57.90 9.20
CA GLN A 43 -19.60 57.22 9.69
C GLN A 43 -19.55 56.98 11.20
N VAL A 44 -18.38 56.64 11.74
CA VAL A 44 -18.17 56.49 13.19
C VAL A 44 -18.26 57.84 13.91
N GLN A 45 -17.73 58.91 13.34
CA GLN A 45 -17.80 60.25 13.95
C GLN A 45 -19.22 60.82 13.96
N SER A 46 -19.97 60.66 12.87
CA SER A 46 -21.36 61.15 12.77
C SER A 46 -22.34 60.38 13.66
N HIS A 47 -22.02 59.13 14.03
CA HIS A 47 -22.89 58.24 14.80
C HIS A 47 -22.18 57.63 16.01
N TRP A 48 -21.35 58.45 16.67
CA TRP A 48 -20.45 58.04 17.75
C TRP A 48 -21.18 57.30 18.88
N GLU A 49 -22.39 57.73 19.22
CA GLU A 49 -23.16 57.14 20.31
C GLU A 49 -23.42 55.63 20.12
N TYR A 50 -23.49 55.17 18.88
CA TYR A 50 -23.81 53.79 18.52
C TYR A 50 -22.56 52.93 18.29
N TYR A 51 -21.49 53.52 17.75
CA TYR A 51 -20.29 52.78 17.37
C TYR A 51 -19.15 52.84 18.37
N ARG A 52 -19.23 53.68 19.41
CA ARG A 52 -18.12 53.95 20.36
C ARG A 52 -17.43 52.71 20.91
N TRP A 53 -18.19 51.70 21.36
CA TRP A 53 -17.62 50.52 22.04
C TRP A 53 -16.85 49.64 21.07
N TRP A 54 -17.43 49.38 19.90
CA TRP A 54 -16.79 48.57 18.87
C TRP A 54 -15.62 49.30 18.20
N ALA A 55 -15.73 50.62 18.00
CA ALA A 55 -14.66 51.45 17.46
C ALA A 55 -13.45 51.51 18.42
N LEU A 56 -13.68 51.71 19.72
CA LEU A 56 -12.62 51.67 20.73
C LEU A 56 -11.99 50.27 20.84
N GLY A 57 -12.80 49.21 20.79
CA GLY A 57 -12.32 47.84 20.75
C GLY A 57 -11.41 47.55 19.56
N ARG A 58 -11.77 48.06 18.37
CA ARG A 58 -10.95 47.92 17.15
C ARG A 58 -9.62 48.64 17.28
N VAL A 59 -9.59 49.84 17.85
CA VAL A 59 -8.33 50.59 18.10
C VAL A 59 -7.44 49.84 19.10
N ALA A 60 -8.02 49.32 20.19
CA ALA A 60 -7.28 48.51 21.16
C ALA A 60 -6.70 47.23 20.53
N ALA A 61 -7.45 46.58 19.63
CA ALA A 61 -6.99 45.41 18.90
C ALA A 61 -5.82 45.73 17.94
N VAL A 62 -5.88 46.86 17.22
CA VAL A 62 -4.76 47.33 16.38
C VAL A 62 -3.51 47.56 17.22
N LEU A 63 -3.63 48.27 18.35
CA LEU A 63 -2.50 48.53 19.23
C LEU A 63 -1.90 47.26 19.82
N THR A 64 -2.75 46.31 20.23
CA THR A 64 -2.30 45.02 20.76
C THR A 64 -1.54 44.22 19.70
N THR A 65 -2.05 44.21 18.47
CA THR A 65 -1.39 43.56 17.33
C THR A 65 -0.05 44.22 17.02
N ALA A 66 0.01 45.55 17.01
CA ALA A 66 1.25 46.30 16.76
C ALA A 66 2.32 46.06 17.83
N VAL A 67 1.92 45.98 19.11
CA VAL A 67 2.82 45.61 20.21
C VAL A 67 3.32 44.17 20.06
N GLY A 68 2.43 43.24 19.68
CA GLY A 68 2.80 41.86 19.37
C GLY A 68 3.83 41.77 18.24
N ILE A 69 3.61 42.49 17.13
CA ILE A 69 4.54 42.56 15.99
C ILE A 69 5.88 43.21 16.40
N GLY A 70 5.83 44.32 17.15
CA GLY A 70 7.04 45.00 17.62
C GLY A 70 7.89 44.09 18.52
N LEU A 71 7.25 43.36 19.44
CA LEU A 71 7.93 42.34 20.24
C LEU A 71 8.48 41.21 19.37
N PHE A 72 7.71 40.73 18.39
CA PHE A 72 8.12 39.66 17.49
C PHE A 72 9.38 40.00 16.70
N VAL A 73 9.45 41.22 16.13
CA VAL A 73 10.62 41.74 15.41
C VAL A 73 11.82 41.90 16.34
N VAL A 74 11.63 42.46 17.54
CA VAL A 74 12.73 42.63 18.53
C VAL A 74 13.26 41.28 19.02
N THR A 75 12.40 40.26 19.09
CA THR A 75 12.82 38.88 19.45
C THR A 75 13.37 38.06 18.28
N GLY A 76 13.49 38.65 17.08
CA GLY A 76 14.08 37.98 15.91
C GLY A 76 13.15 37.01 15.17
N GLY A 77 11.83 37.15 15.32
CA GLY A 77 10.85 36.39 14.54
C GLY A 77 10.73 36.94 13.11
N SER A 78 10.68 36.06 12.10
CA SER A 78 10.45 36.41 10.70
C SER A 78 8.98 36.25 10.32
N LEU A 79 8.36 37.26 9.71
CA LEU A 79 7.00 37.23 9.14
C LEU A 79 7.00 36.98 7.63
N ALA A 80 8.17 36.86 7.00
CA ALA A 80 8.28 36.46 5.60
C ALA A 80 8.22 34.93 5.55
N GLY A 81 7.14 34.41 4.97
CA GLY A 81 6.97 32.99 4.73
C GLY A 81 8.01 32.48 3.75
N ASP A 82 9.01 31.77 4.27
CA ASP A 82 9.61 30.70 3.49
C ASP A 82 8.65 29.53 3.55
N ALA A 83 8.13 29.16 2.38
CA ALA A 83 7.48 27.89 2.14
C ALA A 83 8.52 26.78 2.30
N SER A 84 8.85 26.48 3.55
CA SER A 84 9.45 25.20 3.91
C SER A 84 8.31 24.23 4.14
N VAL A 85 8.30 23.20 3.31
CA VAL A 85 7.53 21.98 3.49
C VAL A 85 7.59 21.59 4.97
N GLN A 86 6.44 21.49 5.63
CA GLN A 86 6.35 21.01 7.01
C GLN A 86 6.86 19.56 7.05
N PRO A 87 7.89 19.22 7.82
CA PRO A 87 7.96 17.90 8.40
C PRO A 87 6.93 17.85 9.53
N VAL A 88 5.87 17.07 9.32
CA VAL A 88 4.98 16.63 10.40
C VAL A 88 5.81 15.76 11.33
N SER A 89 6.26 16.33 12.44
CA SER A 89 6.28 15.67 13.75
C SER A 89 6.80 16.65 14.80
N SER A 90 5.92 16.99 15.74
CA SER A 90 6.27 17.61 17.00
C SER A 90 7.12 16.64 17.83
N GLN A 91 8.44 16.63 17.61
CA GLN A 91 9.41 16.15 18.59
C GLN A 91 9.81 17.33 19.48
N SER A 92 9.23 17.36 20.67
CA SER A 92 9.62 18.24 21.76
C SER A 92 10.98 17.80 22.34
N GLY A 93 12.06 18.01 21.58
CA GLY A 93 13.43 18.01 22.10
C GLY A 93 13.86 19.44 22.40
N GLN A 94 14.63 19.67 23.47
CA GLN A 94 15.27 20.97 23.65
C GLN A 94 16.29 21.17 22.52
N VAL A 95 15.98 22.07 21.59
CA VAL A 95 16.92 22.48 20.54
C VAL A 95 17.90 23.46 21.15
N LEU A 96 19.11 22.99 21.45
CA LEU A 96 20.25 23.85 21.72
C LEU A 96 20.72 24.36 20.36
N ARG A 97 20.21 25.52 19.92
CA ARG A 97 20.83 26.24 18.80
C ARG A 97 22.29 26.46 19.17
N GLY A 98 23.18 25.76 18.47
CA GLY A 98 24.61 25.97 18.59
C GLY A 98 24.93 27.44 18.33
N GLU A 99 25.99 27.93 18.96
CA GLU A 99 26.51 29.27 18.69
C GLU A 99 26.60 29.47 17.17
N LYS A 100 25.96 30.53 16.65
CA LYS A 100 26.11 30.95 15.26
C LYS A 100 27.62 31.04 14.98
N LYS A 101 28.12 30.09 14.19
CA LYS A 101 29.55 29.84 13.94
C LYS A 101 30.27 29.34 15.20
N ALA A 102 30.16 28.04 15.48
CA ALA A 102 31.23 27.32 16.17
C ALA A 102 32.50 27.53 15.31
N SER A 103 33.34 28.49 15.70
CA SER A 103 34.63 28.71 15.05
C SER A 103 35.34 27.37 15.05
N SER A 104 35.65 26.82 13.85
CA SER A 104 36.31 25.53 13.65
C SER A 104 37.22 25.21 14.83
N THR A 105 36.83 24.25 15.68
CA THR A 105 37.63 23.94 16.86
C THR A 105 38.99 23.44 16.40
N ALA A 106 40.03 23.60 17.23
CA ALA A 106 41.37 23.09 16.91
C ALA A 106 41.36 21.59 16.57
N PHE A 107 40.36 20.84 17.03
CA PHE A 107 40.18 19.44 16.70
C PHE A 107 39.84 19.19 15.22
N VAL A 108 38.96 19.98 14.61
CA VAL A 108 38.51 19.75 13.23
C VAL A 108 39.69 19.77 12.25
N SER A 109 40.63 20.69 12.46
CA SER A 109 41.87 20.83 11.68
C SER A 109 43.10 20.12 12.29
N SER A 110 42.94 19.37 13.37
CA SER A 110 44.06 18.69 14.04
C SER A 110 44.57 17.47 13.28
N GLU A 111 45.86 17.16 13.47
CA GLU A 111 46.45 15.88 13.05
C GLU A 111 45.76 14.69 13.73
N GLU A 112 45.32 14.86 14.99
CA GLU A 112 44.56 13.84 15.73
C GLU A 112 43.31 13.41 14.96
N SER A 113 42.53 14.37 14.42
CA SER A 113 41.32 14.04 13.65
C SER A 113 41.66 13.37 12.32
N ALA A 114 42.73 13.80 11.65
CA ALA A 114 43.20 13.18 10.40
C ALA A 114 43.61 11.71 10.62
N LEU A 115 44.35 11.41 11.68
CA LEU A 115 44.76 10.04 12.02
C LEU A 115 43.56 9.15 12.34
N LEU A 116 42.56 9.66 13.06
CA LEU A 116 41.33 8.93 13.36
C LEU A 116 40.54 8.58 12.10
N VAL A 117 40.48 9.49 11.13
CA VAL A 117 39.82 9.27 9.84
C VAL A 117 40.56 8.20 9.03
N VAL A 118 41.88 8.33 8.86
CA VAL A 118 42.70 7.38 8.10
C VAL A 118 42.60 5.97 8.70
N ALA A 119 42.58 5.86 10.03
CA ALA A 119 42.45 4.57 10.72
C ALA A 119 41.12 3.83 10.43
N ARG A 120 40.11 4.54 9.92
CA ARG A 120 38.75 4.04 9.65
C ARG A 120 38.40 3.91 8.17
N GLN A 121 39.27 4.37 7.27
CA GLN A 121 39.05 4.24 5.83
C GLN A 121 38.91 2.75 5.44
N GLY A 122 37.90 2.43 4.63
CA GLY A 122 37.63 1.06 4.19
C GLY A 122 37.05 0.13 5.27
N LYS A 123 36.57 0.68 6.39
CA LYS A 123 35.97 -0.08 7.49
C LYS A 123 34.54 0.39 7.72
N ARG A 124 33.71 -0.46 8.34
CA ARG A 124 32.34 -0.10 8.74
C ARG A 124 32.31 1.21 9.54
N LEU A 125 31.38 2.09 9.18
CA LEU A 125 31.18 3.41 9.76
C LEU A 125 30.99 3.31 11.27
N THR A 126 31.82 4.06 12.00
CA THR A 126 31.79 4.17 13.45
C THR A 126 32.42 5.50 13.84
N GLY A 127 32.34 5.85 15.12
CA GLY A 127 33.04 7.02 15.62
C GLY A 127 32.70 7.32 17.05
N ARG A 128 32.78 8.61 17.39
CA ARG A 128 32.43 9.13 18.71
C ARG A 128 31.51 10.32 18.54
N LEU A 129 30.37 10.31 19.21
CA LEU A 129 29.38 11.37 19.19
C LEU A 129 29.09 11.83 20.60
N HIS A 130 29.27 13.12 20.87
CA HIS A 130 29.06 13.72 22.20
C HIS A 130 29.81 12.98 23.33
N GLY A 131 31.00 12.44 23.04
CA GLY A 131 31.81 11.67 24.00
C GLY A 131 31.46 10.18 24.10
N GLU A 132 30.38 9.73 23.46
CA GLU A 132 29.93 8.34 23.46
C GLU A 132 30.37 7.61 22.18
N THR A 133 30.62 6.30 22.28
CA THR A 133 30.98 5.49 21.10
C THR A 133 29.75 5.29 20.23
N PHE A 134 29.87 5.60 18.95
CA PHE A 134 28.78 5.46 17.99
C PHE A 134 28.96 4.23 17.09
N ARG A 135 27.89 3.45 16.98
CA ARG A 135 27.73 2.36 16.01
C ARG A 135 26.32 2.46 15.46
N TYR A 136 26.19 2.64 14.15
CA TYR A 136 24.88 2.78 13.55
C TYR A 136 24.11 1.45 13.60
N ASP A 137 22.83 1.56 13.93
CA ASP A 137 21.84 0.50 13.76
C ASP A 137 21.07 0.71 12.45
N ARG A 138 20.85 1.97 12.06
CA ARG A 138 20.20 2.35 10.81
C ARG A 138 20.90 3.55 10.16
N VAL A 139 21.02 3.50 8.84
CA VAL A 139 21.34 4.66 8.01
C VAL A 139 20.29 4.77 6.92
N ALA A 140 19.75 5.97 6.70
CA ALA A 140 18.79 6.22 5.65
C ALA A 140 19.01 7.58 4.99
N LEU A 141 18.70 7.70 3.70
CA LEU A 141 18.61 8.96 2.97
C LEU A 141 17.20 9.07 2.40
N ILE A 142 16.38 9.91 3.03
CA ILE A 142 14.96 10.06 2.70
C ILE A 142 14.65 11.54 2.69
N ASP A 143 13.89 12.01 1.70
CA ASP A 143 13.47 13.42 1.58
C ASP A 143 14.64 14.42 1.67
N GLY A 144 15.81 14.05 1.13
CA GLY A 144 17.00 14.89 1.19
C GLY A 144 17.72 14.92 2.54
N VAL A 145 17.29 14.14 3.53
CA VAL A 145 17.92 14.07 4.85
C VAL A 145 18.59 12.72 5.05
N MET A 146 19.93 12.73 5.19
CA MET A 146 20.68 11.55 5.59
C MET A 146 20.66 11.42 7.11
N THR A 147 20.07 10.35 7.62
CA THR A 147 19.95 10.06 9.06
C THR A 147 20.77 8.83 9.41
N LEU A 148 21.66 8.97 10.40
CA LEU A 148 22.42 7.89 11.00
C LEU A 148 21.98 7.77 12.45
N SER A 149 21.41 6.65 12.84
CA SER A 149 20.84 6.47 14.18
C SER A 149 21.36 5.21 14.87
N GLN A 150 21.47 5.31 16.19
CA GLN A 150 21.76 4.23 17.12
C GLN A 150 20.66 4.17 18.18
N GLY A 151 20.23 2.96 18.54
CA GLY A 151 19.14 2.68 19.47
C GLY A 151 17.96 1.98 18.79
N GLU A 152 17.29 1.10 19.53
CA GLU A 152 16.13 0.32 19.06
C GLU A 152 14.78 0.92 19.50
N GLY A 153 14.81 1.99 20.32
CA GLY A 153 13.63 2.67 20.83
C GLY A 153 12.93 3.56 19.79
N PHE A 154 11.77 4.10 20.17
CA PHE A 154 11.05 5.09 19.34
C PHE A 154 11.88 6.37 19.11
N LEU A 155 12.74 6.71 20.07
CA LEU A 155 13.72 7.79 19.98
C LEU A 155 15.11 7.14 19.96
N ALA A 156 15.95 7.57 19.03
CA ALA A 156 17.34 7.14 18.97
C ALA A 156 18.13 7.68 20.18
N ASP A 157 19.07 6.87 20.67
CA ASP A 157 19.97 7.26 21.75
C ASP A 157 21.04 8.23 21.25
N LEU A 158 21.55 7.99 20.04
CA LEU A 158 22.46 8.87 19.31
C LEU A 158 22.04 8.96 17.86
N GLU A 159 22.00 10.17 17.31
CA GLU A 159 21.60 10.39 15.92
C GLU A 159 22.36 11.56 15.29
N VAL A 160 22.72 11.39 14.02
CA VAL A 160 23.19 12.47 13.17
C VAL A 160 22.26 12.61 11.97
N ARG A 161 21.73 13.82 11.73
CA ARG A 161 20.98 14.15 10.52
C ARG A 161 21.76 15.15 9.69
N ILE A 162 21.90 14.91 8.40
CA ILE A 162 22.57 15.79 7.45
C ILE A 162 21.57 16.18 6.36
N LEU A 163 21.26 17.47 6.28
CA LEU A 163 20.30 18.01 5.33
C LEU A 163 20.99 18.20 3.96
N LEU A 164 21.14 17.12 3.21
CA LEU A 164 21.82 17.11 1.91
C LEU A 164 20.99 17.75 0.80
N GLY A 165 19.65 17.69 0.90
CA GLY A 165 18.74 18.11 -0.17
C GLY A 165 18.82 17.23 -1.42
N TRP A 166 19.41 16.05 -1.33
CA TRP A 166 19.54 15.11 -2.45
C TRP A 166 18.35 14.18 -2.49
N ASN A 167 17.63 14.14 -3.62
CA ASN A 167 16.68 13.06 -3.86
C ASN A 167 17.49 11.76 -4.10
N PRO A 168 17.29 10.70 -3.30
CA PRO A 168 18.00 9.44 -3.50
C PRO A 168 17.77 8.82 -4.89
N GLU A 169 16.59 9.02 -5.49
CA GLU A 169 16.26 8.48 -6.81
C GLU A 169 17.09 9.11 -7.95
N ASP A 170 17.57 10.35 -7.75
CA ASP A 170 18.41 11.05 -8.73
C ASP A 170 19.87 10.55 -8.69
N ILE A 171 20.26 9.77 -7.67
CA ILE A 171 21.61 9.24 -7.51
C ILE A 171 21.72 7.96 -8.34
N THR A 172 21.90 8.11 -9.66
CA THR A 172 22.11 7.00 -10.60
C THR A 172 23.59 6.62 -10.79
N GLU A 173 24.50 7.50 -10.37
CA GLU A 173 25.94 7.30 -10.39
C GLU A 173 26.56 7.75 -9.06
N ARG A 174 27.87 7.51 -8.89
CA ARG A 174 28.58 7.93 -7.69
C ARG A 174 28.54 9.46 -7.54
N ARG A 175 27.97 9.93 -6.44
CA ARG A 175 27.90 11.34 -6.06
C ARG A 175 28.78 11.62 -4.85
N THR A 176 29.58 12.67 -4.92
CA THR A 176 30.51 13.07 -3.85
C THR A 176 30.26 14.50 -3.37
N LEU A 177 30.40 14.73 -2.07
CA LEU A 177 30.33 16.03 -1.43
C LEU A 177 31.50 16.19 -0.47
N ILE A 178 32.26 17.27 -0.63
CA ILE A 178 33.37 17.62 0.25
C ILE A 178 33.05 19.00 0.82
N VAL A 179 33.15 19.13 2.14
CA VAL A 179 32.92 20.37 2.88
C VAL A 179 34.08 20.59 3.82
N GLY A 180 34.74 21.72 3.66
CA GLY A 180 35.78 22.21 4.54
C GLY A 180 35.22 23.05 5.70
N PRO A 181 36.01 23.26 6.78
CA PRO A 181 35.56 24.04 7.94
C PRO A 181 35.31 25.53 7.65
N SER A 182 35.82 26.04 6.52
CA SER A 182 35.67 27.44 6.10
C SER A 182 34.59 27.63 5.04
N ASP A 183 33.95 26.56 4.57
CA ASP A 183 32.91 26.64 3.56
C ASP A 183 31.61 27.14 4.20
N GLU A 184 30.96 28.12 3.58
CA GLU A 184 29.72 28.72 4.10
C GLU A 184 28.44 28.06 3.55
N ASP A 185 28.55 27.28 2.46
CA ASP A 185 27.40 26.67 1.74
C ASP A 185 27.27 25.15 1.99
N GLY A 186 27.78 24.65 3.13
CA GLY A 186 27.65 23.25 3.51
C GLY A 186 26.24 22.87 3.98
N PRO A 187 25.84 21.57 3.90
CA PRO A 187 24.57 21.11 4.45
C PRO A 187 24.50 21.31 5.97
N VAL A 188 23.30 21.50 6.52
CA VAL A 188 23.14 21.62 7.97
C VAL A 188 23.27 20.23 8.61
N VAL A 189 24.07 20.12 9.67
CA VAL A 189 24.28 18.88 10.43
C VAL A 189 23.63 19.01 11.80
N HIS A 190 22.71 18.12 12.13
CA HIS A 190 22.11 17.99 13.46
C HIS A 190 22.74 16.81 14.17
N LEU A 191 23.24 17.03 15.38
CA LEU A 191 23.67 15.99 16.31
C LEU A 191 22.66 15.91 17.45
N SER A 192 22.00 14.77 17.59
CA SER A 192 21.07 14.50 18.68
C SER A 192 21.61 13.39 19.59
N TRP A 193 21.44 13.56 20.90
CA TRP A 193 21.78 12.53 21.90
C TRP A 193 20.73 12.51 23.00
N LYS A 194 20.47 11.34 23.56
CA LYS A 194 19.57 11.17 24.70
C LYS A 194 20.35 11.20 26.02
N PRO A 195 20.21 12.24 26.86
CA PRO A 195 20.86 12.27 28.17
C PRO A 195 20.33 11.16 29.08
N LYS A 196 21.20 10.56 29.91
CA LYS A 196 20.86 9.42 30.79
C LYS A 196 19.66 9.65 31.73
N ASN A 197 19.36 10.91 32.05
CA ASN A 197 18.29 11.29 32.97
C ASN A 197 17.09 11.96 32.27
N GLN A 198 17.01 11.89 30.94
CA GLN A 198 15.95 12.49 30.16
C GLN A 198 15.35 11.48 29.18
N ASP A 199 14.04 11.56 28.98
CA ASP A 199 13.34 10.71 28.03
C ASP A 199 13.42 11.22 26.59
N TYR A 200 13.77 12.49 26.42
CA TYR A 200 13.85 13.17 25.12
C TYR A 200 15.30 13.46 24.73
N PRO A 201 15.62 13.43 23.42
CA PRO A 201 16.93 13.82 22.94
C PRO A 201 17.12 15.33 23.01
N GLU A 202 18.36 15.73 23.27
CA GLU A 202 18.87 17.08 23.04
C GLU A 202 19.50 17.14 21.65
N THR A 203 19.27 18.23 20.93
CA THR A 203 19.81 18.42 19.57
C THR A 203 20.69 19.66 19.50
N ARG A 204 21.87 19.50 18.91
CA ARG A 204 22.78 20.57 18.51
C ARG A 204 22.85 20.68 16.99
N ILE A 205 22.77 21.91 16.49
CA ILE A 205 22.78 22.22 15.06
C ILE A 205 24.13 22.84 14.68
N PHE A 206 24.72 22.38 13.58
CA PHE A 206 25.94 22.90 12.98
C PHE A 206 25.65 23.33 11.54
N ASP A 207 25.66 24.65 11.31
CA ASP A 207 25.50 25.25 9.98
C ASP A 207 26.85 25.38 9.22
N GLY A 208 27.96 24.98 9.84
CA GLY A 208 29.32 25.10 9.28
C GLY A 208 30.40 24.81 10.32
N GLY A 209 31.68 25.01 9.96
CA GLY A 209 32.82 24.80 10.87
C GLY A 209 33.22 23.34 11.07
N TYR A 210 32.50 22.39 10.45
CA TYR A 210 32.81 20.97 10.42
C TYR A 210 33.61 20.62 9.14
N ARG A 211 34.23 19.44 9.13
CA ARG A 211 34.76 18.83 7.91
C ARG A 211 33.89 17.64 7.53
N MET A 212 33.51 17.54 6.26
CA MET A 212 32.76 16.39 5.75
C MET A 212 33.30 15.93 4.40
N GLU A 213 33.41 14.61 4.23
CA GLU A 213 33.56 13.96 2.93
C GLU A 213 32.50 12.86 2.86
N LEU A 214 31.58 12.98 1.91
CA LEU A 214 30.52 12.01 1.68
C LEU A 214 30.65 11.51 0.24
N ALA A 215 30.61 10.19 0.07
CA ALA A 215 30.36 9.58 -1.22
C ALA A 215 29.17 8.64 -1.09
N LEU A 216 28.26 8.67 -2.06
CA LEU A 216 27.14 7.75 -2.20
C LEU A 216 27.14 7.19 -3.62
N ALA A 217 26.77 5.93 -3.77
CA ALA A 217 26.56 5.28 -5.07
C ALA A 217 25.38 4.30 -4.97
N PRO A 218 24.66 4.05 -6.07
CA PRO A 218 23.68 2.97 -6.12
C PRO A 218 24.31 1.65 -5.68
N LEU A 219 23.60 0.89 -4.84
CA LEU A 219 23.97 -0.48 -4.51
C LEU A 219 22.96 -1.46 -5.10
N ASP A 220 21.70 -1.34 -4.69
CA ASP A 220 20.56 -2.17 -5.08
C ASP A 220 19.27 -1.35 -5.01
N THR A 221 18.13 -1.93 -5.36
CA THR A 221 16.80 -1.30 -5.21
C THR A 221 16.59 -0.82 -3.78
N GLY A 222 16.40 0.49 -3.62
CA GLY A 222 16.16 1.11 -2.32
C GLY A 222 17.39 1.24 -1.42
N GLN A 223 18.61 1.03 -1.95
CA GLN A 223 19.85 1.03 -1.18
C GLN A 223 20.99 1.78 -1.88
N LEU A 224 21.75 2.54 -1.08
CA LEU A 224 22.94 3.25 -1.50
C LEU A 224 24.14 2.74 -0.69
N SER A 225 25.25 2.43 -1.37
CA SER A 225 26.55 2.26 -0.72
C SER A 225 27.17 3.62 -0.47
N GLY A 226 27.76 3.82 0.71
CA GLY A 226 28.31 5.12 1.09
C GLY A 226 29.59 5.05 1.90
N SER A 227 30.37 6.11 1.83
CA SER A 227 31.50 6.38 2.72
C SER A 227 31.35 7.78 3.30
N LEU A 228 31.46 7.91 4.62
CA LEU A 228 31.34 9.19 5.32
C LEU A 228 32.59 9.43 6.17
N VAL A 229 33.10 10.65 6.06
CA VAL A 229 33.95 11.29 7.04
C VAL A 229 33.20 12.53 7.52
N LEU A 230 32.99 12.67 8.81
CA LEU A 230 32.39 13.85 9.42
C LEU A 230 33.15 14.17 10.70
N VAL A 231 33.66 15.39 10.84
CA VAL A 231 34.35 15.86 12.04
C VAL A 231 33.70 17.16 12.50
N MET A 232 33.12 17.15 13.69
CA MET A 232 32.28 18.25 14.20
C MET A 232 33.05 19.21 15.11
N PRO A 233 32.69 20.51 15.10
CA PRO A 233 33.32 21.54 15.93
C PRO A 233 32.70 21.56 17.33
N ASP A 234 32.67 20.43 18.03
CA ASP A 234 32.19 20.36 19.41
C ASP A 234 33.32 20.15 20.42
N SER A 235 33.03 20.42 21.69
CA SER A 235 33.98 20.21 22.81
C SER A 235 34.28 18.74 23.07
N PHE A 236 33.45 17.82 22.57
CA PHE A 236 33.56 16.39 22.80
C PHE A 236 34.36 15.66 21.71
N LYS A 237 34.94 16.40 20.77
CA LYS A 237 35.74 15.87 19.67
C LYS A 237 34.98 14.78 18.91
N SER A 238 33.77 15.12 18.48
CA SER A 238 32.87 14.21 17.81
C SER A 238 33.28 14.01 16.35
N TYR A 239 33.26 12.75 15.90
CA TYR A 239 33.60 12.36 14.54
C TYR A 239 32.89 11.06 14.14
N LEU A 240 32.68 10.89 12.84
CA LEU A 240 32.25 9.65 12.19
C LEU A 240 33.17 9.39 10.99
N ALA A 241 33.61 8.15 10.82
CA ALA A 241 34.44 7.75 9.69
C ALA A 241 34.20 6.28 9.29
N GLY A 242 34.06 6.02 8.00
CA GLY A 242 33.97 4.67 7.43
C GLY A 242 32.83 4.51 6.42
N ASP A 243 32.54 3.25 6.08
CA ASP A 243 31.62 2.83 5.04
C ASP A 243 30.28 2.33 5.61
N PHE A 244 29.19 2.56 4.90
CA PHE A 244 27.84 2.21 5.32
C PHE A 244 26.95 1.86 4.11
N THR A 245 25.80 1.25 4.42
CA THR A 245 24.69 1.09 3.46
C THR A 245 23.54 1.94 3.98
N ALA A 246 23.04 2.84 3.14
CA ALA A 246 21.88 3.68 3.44
C ALA A 246 20.64 3.15 2.72
N HIS A 247 19.52 3.12 3.43
CA HIS A 247 18.21 2.82 2.84
C HIS A 247 17.54 4.09 2.35
N THR A 248 16.85 4.01 1.22
CA THR A 248 16.11 5.15 0.65
C THR A 248 14.61 5.09 0.97
N ASN A 249 14.21 4.19 1.87
CA ASN A 249 12.85 3.98 2.34
C ASN A 249 12.82 3.87 3.88
N HIS A 250 11.63 3.97 4.44
CA HIS A 250 11.35 3.85 5.87
C HIS A 250 11.22 2.40 6.35
N LEU A 251 11.58 1.42 5.53
CA LEU A 251 11.55 0.03 5.97
C LEU A 251 12.50 -0.17 7.14
N ARG A 252 11.99 -0.89 8.15
CA ARG A 252 12.77 -1.38 9.28
C ARG A 252 13.13 -2.82 8.98
N TYR A 253 14.37 -3.20 9.27
CA TYR A 253 14.84 -4.56 9.07
C TYR A 253 15.18 -5.21 10.41
N ARG A 254 14.83 -6.48 10.58
CA ARG A 254 15.26 -7.34 11.70
C ARG A 254 15.88 -8.60 11.11
N ASN A 255 17.11 -8.92 11.50
CA ASN A 255 17.85 -10.08 10.99
C ASN A 255 17.92 -10.15 9.44
N GLY A 256 17.99 -8.99 8.78
CA GLY A 256 18.05 -8.89 7.31
C GLY A 256 16.70 -9.02 6.60
N GLN A 257 15.60 -9.23 7.31
CA GLN A 257 14.24 -9.26 6.75
C GLN A 257 13.46 -8.00 7.13
N VAL A 258 12.49 -7.60 6.31
CA VAL A 258 11.61 -6.47 6.61
C VAL A 258 10.75 -6.79 7.83
N ASP A 259 10.71 -5.87 8.79
CA ASP A 259 9.90 -5.95 10.01
C ASP A 259 8.42 -5.67 9.68
N LEU A 260 7.66 -6.72 9.43
CA LEU A 260 6.24 -6.63 9.12
C LEU A 260 5.39 -6.10 10.30
N TYR A 261 5.94 -5.95 11.50
CA TYR A 261 5.23 -5.33 12.62
C TYR A 261 5.47 -3.83 12.72
N PHE A 262 6.33 -3.26 11.86
CA PHE A 262 6.61 -1.84 11.86
C PHE A 262 5.46 -1.06 11.20
N ASP A 263 4.80 -0.21 11.98
CA ASP A 263 3.63 0.56 11.53
C ASP A 263 4.04 1.77 10.69
N HIS A 264 4.32 1.53 9.42
CA HIS A 264 4.70 2.56 8.46
C HIS A 264 4.08 2.30 7.08
N GLU A 265 3.81 3.36 6.33
CA GLU A 265 3.24 3.28 4.99
C GLU A 265 4.13 2.45 4.05
N ASP A 266 5.45 2.67 4.05
CA ASP A 266 6.42 1.83 3.33
C ASP A 266 6.32 0.33 3.67
N THR A 267 6.03 -0.04 4.92
CA THR A 267 5.82 -1.46 5.28
C THR A 267 4.57 -2.02 4.59
N LEU A 268 3.48 -1.24 4.55
CA LEU A 268 2.25 -1.64 3.86
C LEU A 268 2.47 -1.72 2.35
N ALA A 269 3.18 -0.74 1.77
CA ALA A 269 3.58 -0.75 0.37
C ALA A 269 4.37 -2.01 0.03
N TYR A 270 5.40 -2.33 0.82
CA TYR A 270 6.20 -3.54 0.66
C TYR A 270 5.35 -4.82 0.69
N VAL A 271 4.48 -4.97 1.69
CA VAL A 271 3.61 -6.15 1.81
C VAL A 271 2.64 -6.27 0.61
N ALA A 272 2.06 -5.15 0.18
CA ALA A 272 1.17 -5.12 -0.97
C ALA A 272 1.91 -5.45 -2.27
N GLU A 273 3.10 -4.90 -2.49
CA GLU A 273 3.91 -5.18 -3.67
C GLU A 273 4.35 -6.64 -3.72
N GLU A 274 4.86 -7.19 -2.62
CA GLU A 274 5.21 -8.62 -2.53
C GLU A 274 4.00 -9.51 -2.80
N PHE A 275 2.85 -9.20 -2.19
CA PHE A 275 1.61 -9.93 -2.48
C PHE A 275 1.26 -9.85 -3.97
N LEU A 276 1.29 -8.66 -4.57
CA LEU A 276 0.94 -8.48 -5.98
C LEU A 276 1.91 -9.22 -6.90
N ARG A 277 3.21 -9.31 -6.58
CA ARG A 277 4.16 -10.12 -7.36
C ARG A 277 3.74 -11.58 -7.44
N THR A 278 3.19 -12.14 -6.36
CA THR A 278 2.69 -13.53 -6.36
C THR A 278 1.45 -13.75 -7.23
N GLN A 279 0.74 -12.68 -7.61
CA GLN A 279 -0.48 -12.77 -8.42
C GLN A 279 -0.20 -12.85 -9.92
N PHE A 280 1.07 -12.76 -10.33
CA PHE A 280 1.47 -12.81 -11.74
C PHE A 280 2.54 -13.88 -11.97
N PRO A 281 2.55 -14.52 -13.15
CA PRO A 281 3.67 -15.38 -13.55
C PRO A 281 4.99 -14.61 -13.57
N GLU A 282 6.10 -15.33 -13.37
CA GLU A 282 7.44 -14.75 -13.45
C GLU A 282 7.67 -14.05 -14.81
N GLY A 283 8.19 -12.82 -14.79
CA GLY A 283 8.45 -12.01 -15.98
C GLY A 283 7.21 -11.36 -16.63
N ALA A 284 6.00 -11.60 -16.12
CA ALA A 284 4.79 -10.95 -16.64
C ALA A 284 4.66 -9.49 -16.19
N VAL A 285 5.33 -9.12 -15.11
CA VAL A 285 5.30 -7.79 -14.51
C VAL A 285 6.59 -7.04 -14.84
N SER A 286 6.45 -5.84 -15.41
CA SER A 286 7.54 -4.90 -15.63
C SER A 286 7.84 -4.13 -14.35
N THR A 287 6.81 -3.47 -13.80
CA THR A 287 6.93 -2.67 -12.57
C THR A 287 5.69 -2.83 -11.69
N ILE A 288 5.89 -2.76 -10.38
CA ILE A 288 4.83 -2.57 -9.38
C ILE A 288 5.25 -1.39 -8.55
N GLU A 289 4.36 -0.42 -8.38
CA GLU A 289 4.63 0.77 -7.60
C GLU A 289 3.42 1.13 -6.76
N ALA A 290 3.57 1.11 -5.43
CA ALA A 290 2.60 1.66 -4.52
C ALA A 290 2.45 3.18 -4.73
N ARG A 291 1.22 3.66 -4.97
CA ARG A 291 0.93 5.08 -5.23
C ARG A 291 0.23 5.76 -4.07
N HIS A 292 -0.75 5.07 -3.48
CA HIS A 292 -1.51 5.63 -2.38
C HIS A 292 -1.61 4.61 -1.26
N VAL A 293 -1.01 4.96 -0.11
CA VAL A 293 -1.02 4.13 1.08
C VAL A 293 -1.80 4.88 2.16
N THR A 294 -2.79 4.22 2.74
CA THR A 294 -3.50 4.70 3.92
C THR A 294 -3.21 3.75 5.06
N LEU A 295 -2.59 4.26 6.13
CA LEU A 295 -2.35 3.51 7.35
C LEU A 295 -3.24 4.02 8.49
N ARG A 296 -4.01 3.14 9.11
CA ARG A 296 -4.86 3.44 10.27
C ARG A 296 -4.36 2.67 11.49
N ARG A 297 -3.34 3.22 12.16
CA ARG A 297 -2.66 2.56 13.30
C ARG A 297 -3.60 2.10 14.40
N THR A 298 -4.57 2.92 14.79
CA THR A 298 -5.51 2.58 15.88
C THR A 298 -6.40 1.40 15.53
N GLU A 299 -6.69 1.22 14.24
CA GLU A 299 -7.58 0.18 13.73
C GLU A 299 -6.80 -1.04 13.23
N ASN A 300 -5.46 -1.03 13.32
CA ASN A 300 -4.60 -2.07 12.76
C ASN A 300 -4.96 -2.43 11.31
N SER A 301 -5.42 -1.44 10.54
CA SER A 301 -5.87 -1.63 9.17
C SER A 301 -5.19 -0.64 8.24
N GLY A 302 -5.12 -1.01 6.97
CA GLY A 302 -4.57 -0.16 5.94
C GLY A 302 -5.11 -0.52 4.56
N GLN A 303 -4.80 0.34 3.60
CA GLN A 303 -5.18 0.16 2.21
C GLN A 303 -4.03 0.65 1.34
N VAL A 304 -3.68 -0.13 0.33
CA VAL A 304 -2.65 0.23 -0.64
C VAL A 304 -3.25 0.14 -2.04
N MET A 305 -3.12 1.23 -2.78
CA MET A 305 -3.35 1.27 -4.21
C MET A 305 -1.99 1.27 -4.92
N ALA A 306 -1.75 0.26 -5.74
CA ALA A 306 -0.54 0.10 -6.53
C ALA A 306 -0.88 0.12 -8.02
N VAL A 307 0.06 0.60 -8.81
CA VAL A 307 0.02 0.51 -10.27
C VAL A 307 0.94 -0.63 -10.68
N VAL A 308 0.38 -1.57 -11.44
CA VAL A 308 1.09 -2.72 -12.02
C VAL A 308 1.20 -2.49 -13.51
N GLU A 309 2.42 -2.33 -14.00
CA GLU A 309 2.72 -2.33 -15.43
C GLU A 309 3.15 -3.74 -15.83
N LEU A 310 2.41 -4.34 -16.76
CA LEU A 310 2.72 -5.65 -17.31
C LEU A 310 3.69 -5.52 -18.49
N SER A 311 4.46 -6.57 -18.74
CA SER A 311 5.45 -6.62 -19.83
C SER A 311 4.84 -6.44 -21.22
N ASN A 312 3.53 -6.64 -21.37
CA ASN A 312 2.78 -6.39 -22.61
C ASN A 312 2.28 -4.93 -22.75
N GLY A 313 2.72 -4.04 -21.86
CA GLY A 313 2.33 -2.62 -21.83
C GLY A 313 0.94 -2.35 -21.24
N ALA A 314 0.24 -3.36 -20.72
CA ALA A 314 -1.00 -3.13 -19.97
C ALA A 314 -0.69 -2.51 -18.61
N VAL A 315 -1.46 -1.49 -18.22
CA VAL A 315 -1.33 -0.83 -16.92
C VAL A 315 -2.60 -1.09 -16.13
N GLN A 316 -2.44 -1.70 -14.95
CA GLN A 316 -3.53 -2.08 -14.07
C GLN A 316 -3.36 -1.42 -12.70
N GLU A 317 -4.41 -0.80 -12.21
CA GLU A 317 -4.50 -0.33 -10.83
C GLU A 317 -5.03 -1.48 -9.96
N ARG A 318 -4.35 -1.71 -8.84
CA ARG A 318 -4.64 -2.76 -7.87
C ARG A 318 -4.81 -2.13 -6.51
N THR A 319 -5.96 -2.35 -5.89
CA THR A 319 -6.22 -1.88 -4.53
C THR A 319 -6.37 -3.07 -3.61
N VAL A 320 -5.58 -3.12 -2.55
CA VAL A 320 -5.63 -4.19 -1.54
C VAL A 320 -5.84 -3.59 -0.16
N ARG A 321 -6.60 -4.31 0.69
CA ARG A 321 -6.70 -3.98 2.11
C ARG A 321 -5.70 -4.82 2.89
N LEU A 322 -5.10 -4.22 3.91
CA LEU A 322 -4.17 -4.86 4.80
C LEU A 322 -4.68 -4.79 6.23
N GLU A 323 -4.36 -5.80 7.02
CA GLU A 323 -4.58 -5.83 8.45
C GLU A 323 -3.33 -6.30 9.17
N LYS A 324 -3.13 -5.80 10.39
CA LYS A 324 -2.04 -6.26 11.25
C LYS A 324 -2.54 -7.42 12.11
N SER A 325 -1.89 -8.55 11.96
CA SER A 325 -2.19 -9.80 12.66
C SER A 325 -0.98 -10.27 13.48
N ASP A 326 -1.05 -11.51 13.99
CA ASP A 326 0.04 -12.14 14.72
C ASP A 326 1.30 -12.36 13.87
N VAL A 327 1.23 -12.28 12.53
CA VAL A 327 2.38 -12.34 11.62
C VAL A 327 2.86 -10.96 11.15
N GLY A 328 2.26 -9.88 11.68
CA GLY A 328 2.48 -8.51 11.23
C GLY A 328 1.44 -8.07 10.20
N TRP A 329 1.77 -7.05 9.42
CA TRP A 329 0.94 -6.56 8.31
C TRP A 329 0.82 -7.63 7.23
N ALA A 330 -0.42 -7.96 6.86
CA ALA A 330 -0.75 -8.92 5.80
C ALA A 330 -1.93 -8.43 4.96
N VAL A 331 -2.02 -8.88 3.72
CA VAL A 331 -3.16 -8.57 2.83
C VAL A 331 -4.39 -9.37 3.27
N VAL A 332 -5.53 -8.70 3.37
CA VAL A 332 -6.84 -9.32 3.65
C VAL A 332 -7.26 -10.13 2.42
N ALA A 333 -7.46 -11.43 2.60
CA ALA A 333 -7.86 -12.33 1.51
C ALA A 333 -9.15 -11.85 0.82
N GLY A 334 -9.18 -11.88 -0.50
CA GLY A 334 -10.32 -11.43 -1.31
C GLY A 334 -10.57 -9.92 -1.30
N SER A 335 -9.71 -9.11 -0.68
CA SER A 335 -9.85 -7.65 -0.66
C SER A 335 -9.34 -6.95 -1.93
N MET A 336 -8.70 -7.69 -2.84
CA MET A 336 -8.07 -7.14 -4.01
C MET A 336 -9.11 -6.69 -5.04
N GLU A 337 -9.11 -5.40 -5.34
CA GLU A 337 -9.87 -4.81 -6.45
C GLU A 337 -8.93 -4.51 -7.61
N THR A 338 -9.42 -4.72 -8.84
CA THR A 338 -8.67 -4.54 -10.08
C THR A 338 -9.37 -3.54 -10.97
N ARG A 339 -8.63 -2.54 -11.44
CA ARG A 339 -9.07 -1.62 -12.47
C ARG A 339 -8.05 -1.55 -13.59
N VAL A 340 -8.44 -1.84 -14.83
CA VAL A 340 -7.55 -1.71 -15.99
C VAL A 340 -7.55 -0.27 -16.46
N THR A 341 -6.39 0.38 -16.41
CA THR A 341 -6.22 1.79 -16.79
C THR A 341 -5.73 1.91 -18.23
N THR A 342 -4.91 0.98 -18.70
CA THR A 342 -4.48 0.88 -20.10
C THR A 342 -4.52 -0.57 -20.55
N PRO A 343 -5.27 -0.91 -21.62
CA PRO A 343 -5.27 -2.26 -22.16
C PRO A 343 -3.91 -2.59 -22.79
N ALA A 344 -3.59 -3.89 -22.89
CA ALA A 344 -2.35 -4.35 -23.52
C ALA A 344 -2.24 -3.79 -24.95
N LYS A 345 -1.03 -3.38 -25.37
CA LYS A 345 -0.80 -3.04 -26.78
C LYS A 345 -0.85 -4.33 -27.60
N GLU A 346 -1.82 -4.44 -28.49
CA GLU A 346 -1.72 -5.38 -29.61
C GLU A 346 -0.57 -4.91 -30.52
N GLY A 347 0.49 -5.72 -30.62
CA GLY A 347 1.54 -5.51 -31.62
C GLY A 347 2.95 -5.80 -31.15
N GLY A 348 3.29 -7.08 -31.03
CA GLY A 348 4.65 -7.56 -30.78
C GLY A 348 4.93 -8.97 -31.30
N LEU A 349 4.09 -9.49 -32.19
CA LEU A 349 4.34 -10.61 -33.11
C LEU A 349 3.36 -10.41 -34.27
N GLU A 350 3.79 -9.71 -35.31
CA GLU A 350 3.15 -9.88 -36.62
C GLU A 350 3.53 -11.28 -37.08
N LEU A 351 2.63 -12.24 -36.88
CA LEU A 351 2.68 -13.50 -37.61
C LEU A 351 2.61 -13.13 -39.10
N VAL A 352 3.76 -13.17 -39.77
CA VAL A 352 3.82 -13.34 -41.21
C VAL A 352 2.87 -14.48 -41.51
N THR A 353 1.74 -14.17 -42.14
CA THR A 353 0.85 -15.18 -42.69
C THR A 353 1.67 -15.93 -43.74
N PRO A 354 2.05 -17.20 -43.51
CA PRO A 354 2.37 -18.04 -44.63
C PRO A 354 1.02 -18.26 -45.30
N SER A 355 0.92 -17.86 -46.57
CA SER A 355 -0.15 -18.37 -47.42
C SER A 355 0.07 -19.89 -47.49
N ALA A 356 -0.58 -20.60 -46.57
CA ALA A 356 -0.72 -22.03 -46.55
C ALA A 356 -2.22 -22.29 -46.63
N GLU A 357 -2.57 -22.91 -47.74
CA GLU A 357 -3.90 -23.35 -48.11
C GLU A 357 -4.62 -24.02 -46.92
N LYS A 358 -5.83 -23.51 -46.65
CA LYS A 358 -6.77 -23.91 -45.61
C LYS A 358 -6.81 -25.42 -45.34
N PRO A 359 -6.33 -25.88 -44.17
CA PRO A 359 -6.85 -27.06 -43.51
C PRO A 359 -8.02 -26.61 -42.62
N ALA A 360 -9.18 -27.22 -42.79
CA ALA A 360 -10.32 -26.99 -41.92
C ALA A 360 -9.99 -27.44 -40.50
N GLU A 361 -9.89 -26.49 -39.57
CA GLU A 361 -9.87 -26.76 -38.14
C GLU A 361 -11.32 -26.85 -37.63
N PRO A 362 -11.66 -27.81 -36.76
CA PRO A 362 -13.05 -28.09 -36.43
C PRO A 362 -13.61 -26.93 -35.62
N GLU A 363 -14.62 -26.31 -36.23
CA GLU A 363 -15.64 -25.50 -35.58
C GLU A 363 -16.04 -26.22 -34.28
N ARG A 364 -15.59 -25.71 -33.14
CA ARG A 364 -16.12 -26.13 -31.85
C ARG A 364 -17.54 -25.59 -31.85
N ALA A 365 -18.47 -26.41 -32.33
CA ALA A 365 -19.88 -26.09 -32.44
C ALA A 365 -20.31 -25.50 -31.10
N ALA A 366 -20.68 -24.21 -31.12
CA ALA A 366 -21.56 -23.69 -30.09
C ALA A 366 -22.74 -24.68 -30.03
N PRO A 367 -23.07 -25.24 -28.85
CA PRO A 367 -24.16 -26.21 -28.76
C PRO A 367 -25.39 -25.60 -29.43
N GLU A 368 -26.01 -26.36 -30.33
CA GLU A 368 -27.17 -25.89 -31.07
C GLU A 368 -28.21 -25.32 -30.09
N PRO A 369 -28.79 -24.14 -30.38
CA PRO A 369 -29.75 -23.54 -29.47
C PRO A 369 -30.91 -24.51 -29.24
N ILE A 370 -31.18 -24.86 -27.99
CA ILE A 370 -32.32 -25.72 -27.66
C ILE A 370 -33.59 -24.88 -27.76
N MET A 371 -34.56 -25.37 -28.52
CA MET A 371 -35.90 -24.79 -28.59
C MET A 371 -36.72 -25.34 -27.42
N GLN A 372 -37.28 -24.46 -26.59
CA GLN A 372 -38.18 -24.84 -25.51
C GLN A 372 -39.39 -23.92 -25.44
N THR A 373 -40.48 -24.44 -24.89
CA THR A 373 -41.64 -23.63 -24.58
C THR A 373 -41.43 -22.86 -23.27
N PHE A 374 -42.12 -21.73 -23.08
CA PHE A 374 -41.96 -20.93 -21.87
C PHE A 374 -42.22 -21.71 -20.56
N PRO A 375 -43.23 -22.60 -20.46
CA PRO A 375 -43.43 -23.43 -19.27
C PRO A 375 -42.29 -24.40 -18.97
N GLU A 376 -41.53 -24.84 -19.98
CA GLU A 376 -40.40 -25.77 -19.80
C GLU A 376 -39.20 -25.11 -19.11
N LEU A 377 -39.14 -23.77 -19.07
CA LEU A 377 -38.10 -23.02 -18.37
C LEU A 377 -38.08 -23.28 -16.85
N VAL A 378 -39.15 -23.86 -16.28
CA VAL A 378 -39.16 -24.34 -14.89
C VAL A 378 -38.02 -25.34 -14.61
N ALA A 379 -37.53 -26.05 -15.63
CA ALA A 379 -36.39 -26.96 -15.50
C ALA A 379 -35.08 -26.26 -15.11
N TYR A 380 -35.00 -24.93 -15.27
CA TYR A 380 -33.83 -24.12 -14.94
C TYR A 380 -34.00 -23.33 -13.63
N GLU A 381 -35.00 -23.65 -12.82
CA GLU A 381 -35.19 -23.03 -11.51
C GLU A 381 -33.93 -23.23 -10.63
N ASN A 382 -33.54 -22.16 -9.94
CA ASN A 382 -32.32 -22.02 -9.14
C ASN A 382 -31.00 -22.02 -9.93
N GLN A 383 -31.03 -21.88 -11.26
CA GLN A 383 -29.82 -21.70 -12.07
C GLN A 383 -29.53 -20.23 -12.36
N SER A 384 -28.23 -19.91 -12.55
CA SER A 384 -27.80 -18.60 -13.01
C SER A 384 -28.00 -18.50 -14.52
N VAL A 385 -28.72 -17.47 -14.95
CA VAL A 385 -29.14 -17.30 -16.34
C VAL A 385 -28.96 -15.86 -16.80
N VAL A 386 -28.68 -15.70 -18.09
CA VAL A 386 -28.71 -14.41 -18.79
C VAL A 386 -29.90 -14.41 -19.73
N LEU A 387 -30.89 -13.59 -19.43
CA LEU A 387 -32.08 -13.40 -20.25
C LEU A 387 -31.82 -12.30 -21.28
N GLU A 388 -32.25 -12.52 -22.51
CA GLU A 388 -32.32 -11.50 -23.55
C GLU A 388 -33.79 -11.20 -23.82
N THR A 389 -34.19 -9.94 -23.64
CA THR A 389 -35.58 -9.52 -23.88
C THR A 389 -35.81 -9.18 -25.35
N THR A 390 -37.06 -9.21 -25.80
CA THR A 390 -37.46 -8.80 -27.15
C THR A 390 -37.09 -7.34 -27.48
N GLY A 391 -36.88 -6.51 -26.46
CA GLY A 391 -36.34 -5.15 -26.57
C GLY A 391 -34.81 -5.06 -26.63
N GLY A 392 -34.09 -6.18 -26.74
CA GLY A 392 -32.63 -6.25 -26.82
C GLY A 392 -31.90 -5.98 -25.50
N ARG A 393 -32.59 -6.04 -24.35
CA ARG A 393 -31.98 -5.82 -23.03
C ARG A 393 -31.55 -7.16 -22.45
N THR A 394 -30.37 -7.21 -21.85
CA THR A 394 -29.89 -8.39 -21.14
C THR A 394 -30.10 -8.26 -19.64
N LEU A 395 -30.67 -9.29 -19.00
CA LEU A 395 -30.89 -9.36 -17.56
C LEU A 395 -30.17 -10.58 -17.00
N GLU A 396 -29.23 -10.36 -16.09
CA GLU A 396 -28.45 -11.43 -15.45
C GLU A 396 -28.92 -11.66 -14.02
N GLY A 397 -29.14 -12.91 -13.65
CA GLY A 397 -29.55 -13.27 -12.29
C GLY A 397 -29.84 -14.75 -12.10
N VAL A 398 -30.36 -15.11 -10.94
CA VAL A 398 -30.78 -16.47 -10.61
C VAL A 398 -32.27 -16.62 -10.87
N LEU A 399 -32.65 -17.58 -11.70
CA LEU A 399 -34.06 -17.91 -11.95
C LEU A 399 -34.65 -18.54 -10.69
N ARG A 400 -35.69 -17.96 -10.10
CA ARG A 400 -36.27 -18.43 -8.82
C ARG A 400 -37.60 -19.12 -8.96
N LYS A 401 -38.38 -18.77 -9.97
CA LYS A 401 -39.70 -19.34 -10.21
C LYS A 401 -40.13 -19.10 -11.66
N VAL A 402 -40.84 -20.06 -12.23
CA VAL A 402 -41.60 -19.91 -13.48
C VAL A 402 -43.04 -20.34 -13.18
N ASP A 403 -44.01 -19.48 -13.45
CA ASP A 403 -45.43 -19.74 -13.15
C ASP A 403 -46.33 -18.97 -14.11
N GLY A 404 -47.21 -19.70 -14.81
CA GLY A 404 -47.94 -19.19 -15.96
C GLY A 404 -47.01 -18.63 -17.03
N ASP A 405 -47.32 -17.41 -17.49
CA ASP A 405 -46.54 -16.69 -18.52
C ASP A 405 -45.50 -15.74 -17.91
N ARG A 406 -45.05 -15.99 -16.68
CA ARG A 406 -44.04 -15.16 -16.02
C ARG A 406 -42.94 -15.98 -15.37
N LEU A 407 -41.75 -15.41 -15.37
CA LEU A 407 -40.62 -15.88 -14.59
C LEU A 407 -40.15 -14.82 -13.60
N TRP A 408 -39.55 -15.24 -12.50
CA TRP A 408 -38.96 -14.37 -11.48
C TRP A 408 -37.45 -14.59 -11.43
N LEU A 409 -36.71 -13.51 -11.63
CA LEU A 409 -35.25 -13.47 -11.64
C LEU A 409 -34.77 -12.63 -10.45
N VAL A 410 -33.92 -13.18 -9.60
CA VAL A 410 -33.24 -12.41 -8.56
C VAL A 410 -31.90 -11.93 -9.08
N MET A 411 -31.74 -10.61 -9.13
CA MET A 411 -30.58 -9.91 -9.64
C MET A 411 -29.80 -9.26 -8.49
N ASN A 412 -28.48 -9.31 -8.56
CA ASN A 412 -27.63 -8.56 -7.62
C ASN A 412 -27.48 -7.13 -8.15
N VAL A 413 -27.92 -6.13 -7.37
CA VAL A 413 -27.81 -4.72 -7.74
C VAL A 413 -27.15 -3.95 -6.58
N GLY A 414 -25.87 -3.61 -6.73
CA GLY A 414 -25.08 -3.00 -5.66
C GLY A 414 -24.89 -3.97 -4.49
N SER A 415 -25.38 -3.59 -3.30
CA SER A 415 -25.29 -4.38 -2.06
C SER A 415 -26.59 -5.13 -1.70
N GLY A 416 -27.59 -5.15 -2.59
CA GLY A 416 -28.88 -5.80 -2.36
C GLY A 416 -29.35 -6.69 -3.50
N ASN A 417 -30.37 -7.50 -3.21
CA ASN A 417 -31.01 -8.39 -4.18
C ASN A 417 -32.33 -7.78 -4.63
N VAL A 418 -32.55 -7.71 -5.94
CA VAL A 418 -33.81 -7.24 -6.54
C VAL A 418 -34.45 -8.40 -7.27
N GLU A 419 -35.69 -8.73 -6.90
CA GLU A 419 -36.50 -9.68 -7.64
C GLU A 419 -37.24 -8.96 -8.77
N ARG A 420 -37.05 -9.44 -10.00
CA ARG A 420 -37.70 -8.92 -11.20
C ARG A 420 -38.52 -10.00 -11.86
N SER A 421 -39.76 -9.69 -12.22
CA SER A 421 -40.61 -10.59 -13.00
C SER A 421 -40.59 -10.21 -14.49
N VAL A 422 -40.40 -11.20 -15.37
CA VAL A 422 -40.36 -11.05 -16.84
C VAL A 422 -41.48 -11.88 -17.46
N GLY A 423 -42.22 -11.31 -18.40
CA GLY A 423 -43.29 -11.99 -19.13
C GLY A 423 -42.79 -12.83 -20.31
N ALA A 424 -43.57 -13.83 -20.73
CA ALA A 424 -43.26 -14.68 -21.87
C ALA A 424 -43.16 -13.93 -23.21
N ASP A 425 -43.90 -12.83 -23.35
CA ASP A 425 -43.90 -11.90 -24.48
C ASP A 425 -42.67 -10.97 -24.49
N GLU A 426 -42.08 -10.73 -23.32
CA GLU A 426 -40.88 -9.92 -23.16
C GLU A 426 -39.59 -10.72 -23.34
N LEU A 427 -39.63 -12.05 -23.27
CA LEU A 427 -38.44 -12.91 -23.30
C LEU A 427 -38.15 -13.42 -24.72
N GLN A 428 -36.91 -13.27 -25.18
CA GLN A 428 -36.46 -13.72 -26.51
C GLN A 428 -35.57 -14.97 -26.42
N SER A 429 -34.55 -14.95 -25.55
CA SER A 429 -33.69 -16.10 -25.31
C SER A 429 -33.16 -16.13 -23.88
N LEU A 430 -32.74 -17.30 -23.43
CA LEU A 430 -32.14 -17.54 -22.12
C LEU A 430 -30.80 -18.25 -22.33
N THR A 431 -29.72 -17.75 -21.75
CA THR A 431 -28.39 -18.40 -21.80
C THR A 431 -28.05 -18.93 -20.42
N LEU A 432 -27.77 -20.23 -20.34
CA LEU A 432 -27.34 -20.90 -19.10
C LEU A 432 -25.87 -20.60 -18.81
N SER A 433 -25.45 -20.79 -17.57
CA SER A 433 -24.03 -20.70 -17.17
C SER A 433 -23.11 -21.67 -17.96
N SER A 434 -23.67 -22.75 -18.53
CA SER A 434 -22.96 -23.67 -19.42
C SER A 434 -22.67 -23.11 -20.82
N GLY A 435 -23.13 -21.90 -21.13
CA GLY A 435 -23.04 -21.30 -22.48
C GLY A 435 -24.13 -21.79 -23.44
N GLN A 436 -25.01 -22.69 -23.00
CA GLN A 436 -26.13 -23.18 -23.79
C GLN A 436 -27.23 -22.12 -23.91
N ARG A 437 -27.67 -21.84 -25.14
CA ARG A 437 -28.73 -20.87 -25.43
C ARG A 437 -30.06 -21.58 -25.66
N VAL A 438 -31.07 -21.21 -24.90
CA VAL A 438 -32.45 -21.67 -25.01
C VAL A 438 -33.27 -20.58 -25.71
N ARG A 439 -33.89 -20.93 -26.84
CA ARG A 439 -34.80 -20.02 -27.57
C ARG A 439 -36.24 -20.44 -27.32
N LEU A 440 -37.11 -19.44 -27.16
CA LEU A 440 -38.53 -19.67 -26.91
C LEU A 440 -39.29 -19.94 -28.21
N THR A 441 -40.06 -21.03 -28.22
CA THR A 441 -41.02 -21.33 -29.28
C THR A 441 -42.44 -21.02 -28.82
N VAL A 442 -43.20 -20.29 -29.63
CA VAL A 442 -44.61 -19.97 -29.38
C VAL A 442 -45.47 -21.21 -29.67
N PRO A 443 -46.36 -21.63 -28.75
CA PRO A 443 -47.24 -22.76 -29.01
C PRO A 443 -48.35 -22.35 -29.99
N GLY A 444 -48.21 -22.79 -31.26
CA GLY A 444 -49.27 -22.70 -32.27
C GLY A 444 -48.80 -22.24 -33.66
N GLY A 445 -48.38 -23.20 -34.49
CA GLY A 445 -48.06 -23.01 -35.91
C GLY A 445 -47.48 -24.29 -36.51
N ASP A 446 -48.23 -24.88 -37.44
CA ASP A 446 -48.19 -26.26 -37.96
C ASP A 446 -46.85 -26.83 -38.50
N GLN A 447 -46.65 -28.11 -38.16
CA GLN A 447 -46.31 -29.29 -38.98
C GLN A 447 -45.49 -29.17 -40.29
N SER A 448 -44.35 -29.87 -40.31
CA SER A 448 -43.97 -30.89 -41.33
C SER A 448 -42.80 -31.70 -40.77
N ALA A 449 -42.98 -32.95 -40.33
CA ALA A 449 -43.18 -34.17 -41.12
C ALA A 449 -41.84 -34.81 -41.57
N ALA A 450 -41.73 -36.11 -41.28
CA ALA A 450 -40.76 -37.11 -41.75
C ALA A 450 -39.35 -36.99 -41.13
N ASP A 451 -38.70 -38.03 -40.60
CA ASP A 451 -38.89 -39.48 -40.75
C ASP A 451 -38.38 -40.20 -39.49
N GLU A 452 -39.13 -41.20 -39.05
CA GLU A 452 -38.57 -42.39 -38.41
C GLU A 452 -38.05 -43.28 -39.56
N PRO A 453 -36.97 -44.07 -39.36
CA PRO A 453 -37.29 -45.44 -38.99
C PRO A 453 -36.35 -46.05 -37.94
N ALA A 454 -36.95 -47.01 -37.24
CA ALA A 454 -36.34 -48.06 -36.46
C ALA A 454 -35.13 -48.73 -37.14
N ASP A 455 -34.11 -49.08 -36.35
CA ASP A 455 -33.83 -50.49 -36.05
C ASP A 455 -32.71 -50.58 -34.99
N SER A 456 -32.98 -51.31 -33.92
CA SER A 456 -31.92 -52.02 -33.18
C SER A 456 -31.97 -53.45 -33.65
N PRO A 457 -30.83 -54.11 -33.83
CA PRO A 457 -30.68 -55.28 -32.97
C PRO A 457 -29.26 -55.56 -32.47
N SER A 458 -29.23 -56.00 -31.20
CA SER A 458 -28.42 -57.11 -30.67
C SER A 458 -26.88 -57.05 -30.69
N THR A 459 -26.31 -57.05 -29.48
CA THR A 459 -25.08 -57.76 -29.11
C THR A 459 -25.22 -59.28 -29.36
N PRO A 460 -24.15 -60.06 -29.60
CA PRO A 460 -23.33 -60.52 -28.47
C PRO A 460 -21.83 -60.80 -28.74
N SER A 461 -21.12 -61.01 -27.63
CA SER A 461 -19.90 -61.81 -27.43
C SER A 461 -18.51 -61.17 -27.50
N GLN A 462 -17.96 -61.00 -26.28
CA GLN A 462 -16.62 -61.36 -25.80
C GLN A 462 -15.56 -61.84 -26.81
N ALA A 463 -14.39 -61.21 -26.77
CA ALA A 463 -13.11 -61.91 -26.61
C ALA A 463 -12.06 -60.95 -26.03
N VAL A 464 -11.36 -61.45 -25.01
CA VAL A 464 -10.22 -60.86 -24.32
C VAL A 464 -8.97 -61.13 -25.16
N GLU A 465 -8.14 -60.12 -25.45
CA GLU A 465 -6.71 -60.33 -25.68
C GLU A 465 -5.87 -59.06 -25.40
N SER A 466 -5.33 -59.03 -24.18
CA SER A 466 -3.93 -58.77 -23.85
C SER A 466 -3.12 -57.77 -24.69
N ALA A 467 -2.88 -56.57 -24.13
CA ALA A 467 -1.70 -55.76 -24.44
C ALA A 467 -0.63 -55.99 -23.35
N PRO A 468 0.68 -56.08 -23.68
CA PRO A 468 1.72 -56.39 -22.70
C PRO A 468 2.01 -55.22 -21.77
N ALA A 469 2.31 -55.58 -20.52
CA ALA A 469 2.79 -54.71 -19.47
C ALA A 469 4.15 -54.06 -19.81
N GLU A 470 4.23 -52.76 -19.53
CA GLU A 470 5.48 -52.02 -19.32
C GLU A 470 5.46 -51.51 -17.86
N PRO A 471 6.60 -51.47 -17.15
CA PRO A 471 6.61 -51.55 -15.68
C PRO A 471 6.08 -50.27 -15.01
N ALA A 472 5.14 -50.43 -14.08
CA ALA A 472 4.70 -49.36 -13.21
C ALA A 472 5.84 -48.90 -12.29
N GLU A 473 6.17 -47.62 -12.40
CA GLU A 473 7.03 -46.86 -11.50
C GLU A 473 6.50 -46.86 -10.05
N PRO A 474 7.37 -46.70 -9.04
CA PRO A 474 7.03 -46.84 -7.61
C PRO A 474 5.98 -45.84 -7.06
N ALA A 475 5.66 -44.75 -7.78
CA ALA A 475 4.73 -43.73 -7.34
C ALA A 475 3.24 -44.17 -7.38
N ALA A 476 2.86 -45.01 -8.35
CA ALA A 476 1.46 -45.44 -8.51
C ALA A 476 1.00 -46.39 -7.39
N VAL A 477 1.92 -47.14 -6.79
CA VAL A 477 1.63 -48.11 -5.72
C VAL A 477 1.42 -47.38 -4.38
N ALA A 478 2.25 -46.36 -4.09
CA ALA A 478 2.14 -45.54 -2.88
C ALA A 478 0.80 -44.79 -2.80
N ASN A 479 0.34 -44.20 -3.91
CA ASN A 479 -0.96 -43.50 -3.94
C ASN A 479 -2.15 -44.43 -3.70
N SER A 480 -2.05 -45.71 -4.04
CA SER A 480 -3.12 -46.69 -3.79
C SER A 480 -3.26 -47.05 -2.30
N GLU A 481 -2.15 -47.13 -1.57
CA GLU A 481 -2.13 -47.44 -0.14
C GLU A 481 -2.61 -46.24 0.69
N LEU A 482 -2.24 -45.02 0.32
CA LEU A 482 -2.72 -43.79 0.96
C LEU A 482 -4.22 -43.56 0.74
N LYS A 483 -4.74 -43.85 -0.46
CA LYS A 483 -6.19 -43.78 -0.74
C LYS A 483 -6.99 -44.77 0.13
N ALA A 484 -6.40 -45.89 0.58
CA ALA A 484 -7.05 -46.83 1.50
C ALA A 484 -7.14 -46.33 2.96
N LEU A 485 -6.49 -45.20 3.28
CA LEU A 485 -6.53 -44.53 4.58
C LEU A 485 -7.53 -43.37 4.64
N LEU A 486 -8.22 -43.06 3.53
CA LEU A 486 -9.25 -42.02 3.49
C LEU A 486 -10.35 -42.29 4.52
N GLY A 487 -10.68 -41.26 5.30
CA GLY A 487 -11.65 -41.29 6.39
C GLY A 487 -11.17 -41.96 7.68
N LYS A 488 -9.91 -42.45 7.75
CA LYS A 488 -9.35 -43.03 8.97
C LYS A 488 -8.55 -41.99 9.76
N ASN A 489 -8.43 -42.23 11.07
CA ASN A 489 -7.54 -41.47 11.92
C ASN A 489 -6.10 -41.93 11.64
N VAL A 490 -5.24 -40.99 11.26
CA VAL A 490 -3.86 -41.24 10.87
C VAL A 490 -2.93 -40.27 11.60
N THR A 491 -1.74 -40.76 11.95
CA THR A 491 -0.64 -39.92 12.43
C THR A 491 0.33 -39.70 11.29
N ILE A 492 0.61 -38.45 10.97
CA ILE A 492 1.53 -38.03 9.91
C ILE A 492 2.77 -37.40 10.54
N GLU A 493 3.93 -37.93 10.16
CA GLU A 493 5.24 -37.34 10.42
C GLU A 493 5.79 -36.76 9.12
N ALA A 494 5.90 -35.44 9.04
CA ALA A 494 6.51 -34.73 7.92
C ALA A 494 8.01 -34.51 8.14
N ASN A 495 8.75 -34.20 7.08
CA ASN A 495 10.18 -33.87 7.12
C ASN A 495 10.47 -32.63 7.98
N GLU A 496 9.51 -31.70 8.04
CA GLU A 496 9.58 -30.49 8.85
C GLU A 496 8.29 -30.32 9.68
N GLY A 497 8.46 -30.09 10.99
CA GLY A 497 7.35 -29.81 11.90
C GLY A 497 6.97 -30.97 12.84
N PRO A 498 6.02 -30.74 13.77
CA PRO A 498 5.58 -31.74 14.74
C PRO A 498 4.68 -32.80 14.10
N SER A 499 4.75 -34.04 14.59
CA SER A 499 3.84 -35.13 14.22
C SER A 499 2.39 -34.75 14.52
N ARG A 500 1.46 -34.94 13.58
CA ARG A 500 0.05 -34.57 13.75
C ARG A 500 -0.88 -35.77 13.55
N THR A 501 -1.85 -35.91 14.44
CA THR A 501 -2.87 -36.97 14.38
C THR A 501 -4.22 -36.38 14.03
N GLY A 502 -4.87 -36.90 12.99
CA GLY A 502 -6.17 -36.41 12.52
C GLY A 502 -6.81 -37.34 11.50
N ILE A 503 -7.97 -36.95 10.98
CA ILE A 503 -8.71 -37.74 9.99
C ILE A 503 -8.23 -37.37 8.59
N LEU A 504 -7.83 -38.37 7.79
CA LEU A 504 -7.44 -38.15 6.40
C LEU A 504 -8.69 -37.86 5.55
N GLN A 505 -8.82 -36.64 5.04
CA GLN A 505 -10.02 -36.19 4.29
C GLN A 505 -9.88 -36.43 2.78
N ALA A 506 -8.70 -36.16 2.22
CA ALA A 506 -8.45 -36.26 0.79
C ALA A 506 -7.00 -36.68 0.52
N VAL A 507 -6.80 -37.41 -0.58
CA VAL A 507 -5.50 -37.82 -1.11
C VAL A 507 -5.55 -37.57 -2.62
N ALA A 508 -4.89 -36.51 -3.06
CA ALA A 508 -4.63 -36.19 -4.46
C ALA A 508 -3.29 -36.83 -4.88
N ASP A 509 -2.89 -36.62 -6.13
CA ASP A 509 -1.70 -37.28 -6.68
C ASP A 509 -0.38 -36.69 -6.14
N ASP A 510 -0.39 -35.44 -5.66
CA ASP A 510 0.75 -34.69 -5.13
C ASP A 510 0.59 -34.23 -3.68
N HIS A 511 -0.63 -34.15 -3.14
CA HIS A 511 -0.90 -33.67 -1.78
C HIS A 511 -1.99 -34.49 -1.06
N LEU A 512 -2.00 -34.40 0.27
CA LEU A 512 -3.08 -34.91 1.11
C LEU A 512 -3.60 -33.87 2.10
N THR A 513 -4.83 -34.07 2.58
CA THR A 513 -5.50 -33.21 3.56
C THR A 513 -5.80 -33.98 4.84
N LEU A 514 -5.30 -33.49 5.97
CA LEU A 514 -5.51 -34.03 7.31
C LEU A 514 -6.36 -33.07 8.15
N SER A 515 -7.52 -33.51 8.63
CA SER A 515 -8.38 -32.75 9.53
C SER A 515 -8.07 -33.09 10.99
N VAL A 516 -7.51 -32.15 11.74
CA VAL A 516 -7.13 -32.32 13.15
C VAL A 516 -8.12 -31.59 14.06
N PRO A 517 -8.71 -32.27 15.06
CA PRO A 517 -9.61 -31.64 16.02
C PRO A 517 -8.83 -30.72 16.97
N LEU A 518 -9.21 -29.44 17.04
CA LEU A 518 -8.63 -28.43 17.91
C LEU A 518 -9.77 -27.72 18.68
N GLY A 519 -9.93 -28.07 19.96
CA GLY A 519 -10.96 -27.50 20.81
C GLY A 519 -12.38 -27.88 20.36
N ALA A 520 -13.18 -26.90 19.95
CA ALA A 520 -14.55 -27.09 19.49
C ALA A 520 -14.71 -27.15 17.95
N GLY A 521 -13.60 -27.10 17.20
CA GLY A 521 -13.58 -27.13 15.74
C GLY A 521 -12.49 -28.04 15.16
N ASN A 522 -12.43 -28.11 13.83
CA ASN A 522 -11.41 -28.87 13.09
C ASN A 522 -10.53 -27.91 12.30
N MET A 523 -9.23 -28.20 12.23
CA MET A 523 -8.28 -27.47 11.39
C MET A 523 -7.71 -28.42 10.34
N GLU A 524 -7.71 -27.99 9.08
CA GLU A 524 -7.21 -28.76 7.95
C GLU A 524 -5.73 -28.45 7.71
N TYR A 525 -4.93 -29.50 7.53
CA TYR A 525 -3.52 -29.43 7.21
C TYR A 525 -3.27 -30.08 5.86
N PHE A 526 -2.49 -29.41 5.02
CA PHE A 526 -2.12 -29.90 3.70
C PHE A 526 -0.66 -30.35 3.75
N TYR A 527 -0.38 -31.53 3.21
CA TYR A 527 0.97 -32.08 3.13
C TYR A 527 1.25 -32.49 1.70
N ASP A 528 2.40 -32.08 1.17
CA ASP A 528 2.95 -32.64 -0.06
C ASP A 528 3.36 -34.08 0.20
N ILE A 529 3.05 -35.00 -0.71
CA ILE A 529 3.28 -36.44 -0.47
C ILE A 529 4.78 -36.76 -0.29
N ASP A 530 5.64 -36.01 -0.97
CA ASP A 530 7.11 -36.10 -0.87
C ASP A 530 7.66 -35.56 0.46
N SER A 531 6.86 -34.77 1.18
CA SER A 531 7.23 -34.24 2.49
C SER A 531 6.93 -35.20 3.65
N ILE A 532 6.22 -36.30 3.40
CA ILE A 532 5.76 -37.24 4.43
C ILE A 532 6.81 -38.33 4.62
N ARG A 533 7.35 -38.39 5.83
CA ARG A 533 8.32 -39.41 6.24
C ARG A 533 7.64 -40.70 6.65
N HIS A 534 6.53 -40.59 7.35
CA HIS A 534 5.77 -41.74 7.83
C HIS A 534 4.29 -41.40 8.01
N ILE A 535 3.42 -42.34 7.65
CA ILE A 535 1.98 -42.28 7.91
C ILE A 535 1.52 -43.62 8.46
N GLU A 536 0.87 -43.59 9.63
CA GLU A 536 0.30 -44.79 10.24
C GLU A 536 -1.17 -44.58 10.61
N ALA A 537 -1.98 -45.63 10.40
CA ALA A 537 -3.36 -45.63 10.86
C ALA A 537 -3.40 -45.87 12.37
N THR A 538 -3.95 -44.90 13.12
CA THR A 538 -4.17 -45.06 14.55
C THR A 538 -5.38 -45.98 14.75
N ARG A 539 -5.19 -47.06 15.50
CA ARG A 539 -6.20 -48.11 15.71
C ARG A 539 -7.42 -47.66 16.49
#